data_AF-F8EWM0-F1
#
_entry.id   AF-F8EWM0-F1
#
_cell.length_a   1.000
_cell.length_b   1.000
_cell.length_c   1.000
_cell.angle_alpha   90.00
_cell.angle_beta   90.00
_cell.angle_gamma   90.00
#
_symmetry.space_group_name_H-M   'P 1'
#
loop_
_entity.id
_entity.type
_entity.pdbx_description
1 polymer ?
#
loop_
_entity_poly.entity_id
_entity_poly.type
_entity_poly.pdbx_seq_one_letter_code
_entity_poly.pdbx_strand_id
1 'polypeptide(L)'
;MTDIVQLLFIVIIATLLLYFGYSLFIGFSRNTHPHHNAPPQKGRPGDPRTCPVCSAKLTTGQRVKSSAFPSMNGSDRLMHINGCIYCLSGERKRICPVCGANLSIHEVLVARLFDKPGRSHVHVLGCSRCRPAGISK
;
A
#
# COMPACT_ATOMS: atom_id res chain seq x y z
N MET A 1 12.04 8.82 60.99
CA MET A 1 12.21 9.86 59.93
C MET A 1 12.73 9.24 58.64
N THR A 2 13.76 8.39 58.70
CA THR A 2 14.30 7.64 57.57
C THR A 2 13.28 6.74 56.86
N ASP A 3 12.37 6.09 57.60
CA ASP A 3 11.36 5.19 57.01
C ASP A 3 10.31 5.93 56.17
N ILE A 4 9.89 7.11 56.65
CA ILE A 4 8.94 7.98 55.92
C ILE A 4 9.59 8.50 54.63
N VAL A 5 10.87 8.91 54.71
CA VAL A 5 11.63 9.36 53.54
C VAL A 5 11.79 8.21 52.53
N GLN A 6 12.11 7.00 52.99
CA GLN A 6 12.24 5.82 52.14
C GLN A 6 10.92 5.45 51.44
N LEU A 7 9.78 5.52 52.14
CA LEU A 7 8.46 5.29 51.55
C LEU A 7 8.13 6.35 50.48
N LEU A 8 8.46 7.62 50.70
CA LEU A 8 8.25 8.68 49.71
C LEU A 8 9.07 8.44 48.44
N PHE A 9 10.33 8.02 48.56
CA PHE A 9 11.17 7.70 47.40
C PHE A 9 10.61 6.55 46.57
N ILE A 10 10.12 5.49 47.21
CA ILE A 10 9.55 4.32 46.51
C ILE A 10 8.29 4.72 45.73
N VAL A 11 7.42 5.54 46.32
CA VAL A 11 6.19 5.99 45.67
C VAL A 11 6.49 6.86 44.45
N ILE A 12 7.49 7.75 44.54
CA ILE A 12 7.93 8.62 43.43
C ILE A 12 8.50 7.78 42.28
N ILE A 13 9.37 6.81 42.58
CA ILE A 13 9.97 5.94 41.56
C ILE A 13 8.88 5.11 40.87
N ALA A 14 7.94 4.54 41.64
CA ALA A 14 6.84 3.75 41.09
C ALA A 14 5.94 4.56 40.15
N THR A 15 5.59 5.80 40.53
CA THR A 15 4.78 6.69 39.68
C THR A 15 5.53 7.12 38.42
N LEU A 16 6.84 7.39 38.51
CA LEU A 16 7.67 7.71 37.35
C LEU A 16 7.78 6.54 36.37
N LEU A 17 8.02 5.33 36.86
CA LEU A 17 8.10 4.13 36.02
C LEU A 17 6.75 3.82 35.35
N LEU A 18 5.65 3.98 36.07
CA LEU A 18 4.30 3.77 35.53
C LEU A 18 3.97 4.82 34.46
N TYR A 19 4.29 6.10 34.70
CA TYR A 19 4.11 7.17 33.72
C TYR A 19 4.98 6.95 32.46
N PHE A 20 6.23 6.56 32.64
CA PHE A 20 7.15 6.28 31.53
C PHE A 20 6.66 5.08 30.69
N GLY A 21 6.23 3.99 31.34
CA GLY A 21 5.63 2.83 30.67
C GLY A 21 4.34 3.20 29.91
N TYR A 22 3.45 3.98 30.53
CA TYR A 22 2.21 4.44 29.90
C TYR A 22 2.46 5.33 28.68
N SER A 23 3.44 6.25 28.77
CA SER A 23 3.80 7.14 27.66
C SER A 23 4.42 6.41 26.46
N LEU A 24 5.26 5.40 26.70
CA LEU A 24 5.79 4.55 25.63
C LEU A 24 4.71 3.68 24.99
N PHE A 25 3.80 3.11 25.79
CA PHE A 25 2.77 2.21 25.29
C PHE A 25 1.70 2.95 24.46
N ILE A 26 1.36 4.19 24.83
CA ILE A 26 0.36 5.00 24.10
C ILE A 26 0.98 5.84 22.97
N GLY A 27 2.28 6.11 23.02
CA GLY A 27 3.00 6.83 21.96
C GLY A 27 3.10 6.07 20.63
N PHE A 28 2.87 4.75 20.62
CA PHE A 28 3.08 3.91 19.42
C PHE A 28 1.83 3.71 18.55
N SER A 29 0.66 4.21 18.95
CA SER A 29 -0.58 4.08 18.17
C SER A 29 -1.04 5.41 17.57
N ARG A 30 -0.14 6.11 16.88
CA ARG A 30 -0.55 7.05 15.83
C ARG A 30 -0.64 6.28 14.53
N ASN A 31 -1.69 5.46 14.41
CA ASN A 31 -2.20 5.08 13.10
C ASN A 31 -2.67 6.37 12.44
N THR A 32 -1.76 7.00 11.70
CA THR A 32 -2.10 8.05 10.75
C THR A 32 -3.11 7.46 9.78
N HIS A 33 -4.39 7.66 10.06
CA HIS A 33 -5.43 7.54 9.05
C HIS A 33 -5.01 8.49 7.91
N PRO A 34 -4.74 7.97 6.70
CA PRO A 34 -4.35 8.83 5.60
C PRO A 34 -5.52 9.76 5.32
N HIS A 35 -5.31 11.06 5.57
CA HIS A 35 -6.26 12.12 5.23
C HIS A 35 -6.67 11.98 3.76
N HIS A 36 -7.94 11.64 3.53
CA HIS A 36 -8.57 11.48 2.22
C HIS A 36 -8.92 12.82 1.52
N ASN A 37 -8.56 13.98 2.11
CA ASN A 37 -9.12 15.27 1.69
C ASN A 37 -8.24 16.08 0.73
N ALA A 38 -7.02 15.62 0.42
CA ALA A 38 -6.21 16.24 -0.63
C ALA A 38 -6.43 15.49 -1.96
N PRO A 39 -6.77 16.18 -3.06
CA PRO A 39 -6.89 15.52 -4.35
C PRO A 39 -5.56 14.84 -4.69
N PRO A 40 -5.55 13.52 -4.99
CA PRO A 40 -4.31 12.80 -5.24
C PRO A 40 -3.57 13.44 -6.41
N GLN A 41 -2.31 13.83 -6.24
CA GLN A 41 -1.54 14.41 -7.33
C GLN A 41 -1.39 13.39 -8.47
N LYS A 42 -1.41 13.85 -9.71
CA LYS A 42 -1.10 13.01 -10.88
C LYS A 42 0.41 12.78 -10.91
N GLY A 43 0.85 11.53 -10.75
CA GLY A 43 2.25 11.15 -10.89
C GLY A 43 2.67 11.07 -12.35
N ARG A 44 3.98 11.14 -12.62
CA ARG A 44 4.54 10.89 -13.95
C ARG A 44 4.70 9.37 -14.16
N PRO A 45 4.62 8.86 -15.40
CA PRO A 45 4.94 7.47 -15.69
C PRO A 45 6.37 7.14 -15.22
N GLY A 46 6.52 6.06 -14.45
CA GLY A 46 7.82 5.66 -13.88
C GLY A 46 8.12 6.23 -12.49
N ASP A 47 7.31 7.18 -11.98
CA ASP A 47 7.47 7.66 -10.60
C ASP A 47 7.18 6.54 -9.59
N PRO A 48 8.00 6.40 -8.53
CA PRO A 48 7.75 5.42 -7.49
C PRO A 48 6.38 5.67 -6.85
N ARG A 49 5.68 4.57 -6.53
CA ARG A 49 4.35 4.58 -5.89
C ARG A 49 3.26 5.27 -6.74
N THR A 50 3.34 5.21 -8.06
CA THR A 50 2.26 5.67 -8.94
C THR A 50 1.36 4.52 -9.36
N CYS A 51 0.04 4.71 -9.29
CA CYS A 51 -0.92 3.72 -9.75
C CYS A 51 -0.89 3.61 -11.28
N PRO A 52 -0.67 2.41 -11.87
CA PRO A 52 -0.58 2.24 -13.32
C PRO A 52 -1.94 2.39 -14.03
N VAL A 53 -3.06 2.31 -13.32
CA VAL A 53 -4.43 2.36 -13.88
C VAL A 53 -4.94 3.80 -14.05
N CYS A 54 -4.62 4.69 -13.11
CA CYS A 54 -5.16 6.05 -13.07
C CYS A 54 -4.09 7.14 -12.90
N SER A 55 -2.81 6.76 -12.88
CA SER A 55 -1.67 7.67 -12.67
C SER A 55 -1.75 8.48 -11.36
N ALA A 56 -2.51 8.02 -10.36
CA ALA A 56 -2.53 8.65 -9.04
C ALA A 56 -1.25 8.33 -8.27
N LYS A 57 -0.62 9.36 -7.71
CA LYS A 57 0.51 9.22 -6.80
C LYS A 57 0.00 8.75 -5.43
N LEU A 58 0.50 7.63 -4.96
CA LEU A 58 0.09 7.02 -3.68
C LEU A 58 1.01 7.52 -2.57
N THR A 59 0.39 7.92 -1.46
CA THR A 59 1.12 8.30 -0.23
C THR A 59 1.56 7.06 0.54
N THR A 60 2.43 7.25 1.54
CA THR A 60 2.90 6.16 2.41
C THR A 60 1.70 5.50 3.10
N GLY A 61 1.59 4.18 2.97
CA GLY A 61 0.46 3.38 3.50
C GLY A 61 -0.61 3.04 2.46
N GLN A 62 -0.74 3.83 1.39
CA GLN A 62 -1.66 3.52 0.30
C GLN A 62 -1.03 2.51 -0.67
N ARG A 63 -1.78 1.48 -1.03
CA ARG A 63 -1.33 0.40 -1.92
C ARG A 63 -2.29 0.17 -3.08
N VAL A 64 -1.75 -0.37 -4.15
CA VAL A 64 -2.53 -0.88 -5.28
C VAL A 64 -3.05 -2.26 -4.91
N LYS A 65 -4.35 -2.50 -5.06
CA LYS A 65 -4.93 -3.84 -4.94
C LYS A 65 -4.52 -4.67 -6.14
N SER A 66 -3.90 -5.81 -5.87
CA SER A 66 -3.39 -6.71 -6.89
C SER A 66 -3.38 -8.15 -6.39
N SER A 67 -3.67 -9.09 -7.27
CA SER A 67 -3.56 -10.54 -7.04
C SER A 67 -2.38 -11.07 -7.84
N ALA A 68 -1.41 -11.68 -7.15
CA ALA A 68 -0.30 -12.39 -7.80
C ALA A 68 -0.58 -13.88 -7.75
N PHE A 69 -0.43 -14.55 -8.89
CA PHE A 69 -0.61 -16.00 -9.02
C PHE A 69 0.73 -16.72 -8.86
N PRO A 70 0.76 -17.92 -8.27
CA PRO A 70 1.97 -18.72 -8.19
C PRO A 70 2.48 -19.06 -9.58
N SER A 71 3.80 -18.99 -9.79
CA SER A 71 4.41 -19.46 -11.05
C SER A 71 4.56 -20.96 -11.00
N MET A 72 4.17 -21.66 -12.07
CA MET A 72 4.32 -23.11 -12.16
C MET A 72 5.72 -23.54 -12.59
N ASN A 73 6.47 -22.72 -13.35
CA ASN A 73 7.71 -23.16 -14.01
C ASN A 73 8.76 -22.04 -14.26
N GLY A 74 8.65 -20.85 -13.63
CA GLY A 74 9.51 -19.71 -13.97
C GLY A 74 9.78 -18.72 -12.85
N SER A 75 10.79 -17.86 -13.06
CA SER A 75 11.17 -16.75 -12.18
C SER A 75 10.20 -15.56 -12.22
N ASP A 76 9.22 -15.61 -13.13
CA ASP A 76 8.18 -14.62 -13.30
C ASP A 76 6.81 -15.16 -12.87
N ARG A 77 6.06 -14.30 -12.19
CA ARG A 77 4.71 -14.57 -11.71
C ARG A 77 3.71 -13.71 -12.47
N LEU A 78 2.57 -14.30 -12.83
CA LEU A 78 1.47 -13.53 -13.40
C LEU A 78 0.78 -12.74 -12.29
N MET A 79 0.44 -11.49 -12.55
CA MET A 79 -0.16 -10.58 -11.58
C MET A 79 -1.30 -9.82 -12.24
N HIS A 80 -2.45 -9.78 -11.58
CA HIS A 80 -3.56 -8.90 -11.95
C HIS A 80 -3.57 -7.69 -11.04
N ILE A 81 -3.70 -6.52 -11.64
CA ILE A 81 -3.74 -5.24 -10.95
C ILE A 81 -5.14 -4.67 -11.10
N ASN A 82 -5.86 -4.59 -10.00
CA ASN A 82 -7.20 -4.03 -9.97
C ASN A 82 -7.16 -2.51 -9.86
N GLY A 83 -6.13 -1.96 -9.20
CA GLY A 83 -5.95 -0.51 -9.07
C GLY A 83 -5.89 -0.03 -7.62
N CYS A 84 -5.75 1.28 -7.43
CA CYS A 84 -5.71 1.90 -6.11
C CYS A 84 -7.10 2.27 -5.58
N ILE A 85 -7.14 2.77 -4.35
CA ILE A 85 -8.38 3.24 -3.69
C ILE A 85 -9.15 4.25 -4.55
N TYR A 86 -8.48 5.21 -5.20
CA TYR A 86 -9.11 6.30 -5.95
C TYR A 86 -9.78 5.86 -7.25
N CYS A 87 -9.18 4.91 -7.96
CA CYS A 87 -9.78 4.39 -9.19
C CYS A 87 -10.80 3.27 -8.93
N LEU A 88 -10.86 2.75 -7.70
CA LEU A 88 -11.88 1.80 -7.27
C LEU A 88 -13.08 2.52 -6.64
N SER A 89 -12.89 3.68 -6.00
CA SER A 89 -13.97 4.55 -5.51
C SER A 89 -14.71 5.31 -6.62
N GLY A 90 -14.18 5.31 -7.85
CA GLY A 90 -14.76 6.02 -8.99
C GLY A 90 -14.32 7.48 -9.12
N GLU A 91 -13.47 7.98 -8.22
CA GLU A 91 -12.94 9.35 -8.29
C GLU A 91 -12.04 9.59 -9.50
N ARG A 92 -11.46 8.52 -10.06
CA ARG A 92 -10.58 8.60 -11.23
C ARG A 92 -10.92 7.58 -12.30
N LYS A 93 -10.79 8.02 -13.55
CA LYS A 93 -10.91 7.16 -14.73
C LYS A 93 -9.83 6.08 -14.69
N ARG A 94 -10.25 4.85 -14.98
CA ARG A 94 -9.37 3.69 -15.14
C ARG A 94 -9.03 3.60 -16.62
N ILE A 95 -7.76 3.78 -16.98
CA ILE A 95 -7.33 3.80 -18.38
C ILE A 95 -6.21 2.78 -18.56
N CYS A 96 -6.30 1.97 -19.62
CA CYS A 96 -5.24 1.05 -19.97
C CYS A 96 -4.02 1.84 -20.45
N PRO A 97 -2.83 1.71 -19.83
CA PRO A 97 -1.63 2.40 -20.32
C PRO A 97 -1.15 1.87 -21.69
N VAL A 98 -1.60 0.68 -22.11
CA VAL A 98 -1.17 0.03 -23.36
C VAL A 98 -2.10 0.38 -24.52
N CYS A 99 -3.42 0.20 -24.37
CA CYS A 99 -4.38 0.42 -25.45
C CYS A 99 -5.24 1.68 -25.29
N GLY A 100 -5.11 2.44 -24.20
CA GLY A 100 -5.89 3.65 -23.94
C GLY A 100 -7.38 3.42 -23.65
N ALA A 101 -7.86 2.17 -23.61
CA ALA A 101 -9.26 1.88 -23.32
C ALA A 101 -9.64 2.28 -21.89
N ASN A 102 -10.89 2.77 -21.71
CA ASN A 102 -11.48 2.94 -20.39
C ASN A 102 -11.83 1.57 -19.80
N LEU A 103 -11.25 1.25 -18.64
CA LEU A 103 -11.51 0.01 -17.94
C LEU A 103 -12.74 0.12 -17.04
N SER A 104 -13.53 -0.93 -16.99
CA SER A 104 -14.56 -1.10 -15.94
C SER A 104 -13.93 -1.51 -14.59
N ILE A 105 -14.73 -1.53 -13.52
CA ILE A 105 -14.29 -1.99 -12.19
C ILE A 105 -13.89 -3.48 -12.19
N HIS A 106 -14.54 -4.28 -13.04
CA HIS A 106 -14.27 -5.71 -13.17
C HIS A 106 -13.06 -6.01 -14.08
N GLU A 107 -12.67 -5.05 -14.92
CA GLU A 107 -11.52 -5.20 -15.79
C GLU A 107 -10.22 -4.91 -15.04
N VAL A 108 -9.24 -5.79 -15.26
CA VAL A 108 -7.93 -5.77 -14.59
C VAL A 108 -6.81 -5.48 -15.57
N LEU A 109 -5.72 -4.92 -15.07
CA LEU A 109 -4.45 -4.89 -15.80
C LEU A 109 -3.71 -6.21 -15.57
N VAL A 110 -3.20 -6.78 -16.65
CA VAL A 110 -2.36 -7.96 -16.65
C VAL A 110 -0.91 -7.49 -16.60
N ALA A 111 -0.16 -7.98 -15.61
CA ALA A 111 1.24 -7.68 -15.40
C ALA A 111 2.03 -8.96 -15.10
N ARG A 112 3.36 -8.89 -15.29
CA ARG A 112 4.31 -9.88 -14.77
C ARG A 112 5.08 -9.27 -13.61
N LEU A 113 5.08 -9.99 -12.51
CA LEU A 113 5.89 -9.71 -11.33
C LEU A 113 7.16 -10.54 -11.42
N PHE A 114 8.29 -9.85 -11.40
CA PHE A 114 9.60 -10.48 -11.39
C PHE A 114 10.25 -10.22 -10.05
N ASP A 115 10.46 -11.30 -9.32
CA ASP A 115 11.09 -11.26 -8.00
C ASP A 115 12.59 -11.48 -8.15
N LYS A 116 13.37 -10.45 -7.82
CA LYS A 116 14.83 -10.54 -7.67
C LYS A 116 15.17 -10.39 -6.18
N PRO A 117 16.26 -11.01 -5.69
CA PRO A 117 16.69 -10.82 -4.31
C PRO A 117 16.90 -9.31 -4.05
N GLY A 118 16.15 -8.76 -3.09
CA GLY A 118 16.18 -7.35 -2.71
C GLY A 118 15.29 -6.39 -3.51
N ARG A 119 14.71 -6.78 -4.65
CA ARG A 119 13.77 -5.93 -5.41
C ARG A 119 12.77 -6.73 -6.24
N SER A 120 11.50 -6.39 -6.11
CA SER A 120 10.45 -6.83 -7.04
C SER A 120 10.19 -5.75 -8.07
N HIS A 121 10.08 -6.14 -9.34
CA HIS A 121 9.68 -5.22 -10.41
C HIS A 121 8.46 -5.77 -11.13
N VAL A 122 7.51 -4.88 -11.39
CA VAL A 122 6.25 -5.21 -12.06
C VAL A 122 6.29 -4.61 -13.45
N HIS A 123 6.08 -5.44 -14.46
CA HIS A 123 5.94 -5.02 -15.85
C HIS A 123 4.50 -5.20 -16.29
N VAL A 124 3.82 -4.09 -16.61
CA VAL A 124 2.44 -4.11 -17.10
C VAL A 124 2.44 -4.51 -18.58
N LEU A 125 1.72 -5.59 -18.91
CA LEU A 125 1.61 -6.12 -20.27
C LEU A 125 0.40 -5.57 -21.02
N GLY A 126 -0.69 -5.27 -20.32
CA GLY A 126 -1.94 -4.82 -20.92
C GLY A 126 -3.13 -4.88 -19.97
N CYS A 127 -4.34 -4.79 -20.51
CA CYS A 127 -5.59 -5.01 -19.80
C CYS A 127 -6.26 -6.31 -20.27
N SER A 128 -7.34 -6.69 -19.60
CA SER A 128 -8.19 -7.82 -19.99
C SER A 128 -8.65 -7.79 -21.45
N ARG A 129 -8.80 -6.61 -22.06
CA ARG A 129 -9.21 -6.46 -23.46
C ARG A 129 -8.09 -6.69 -24.47
N CYS A 130 -6.95 -6.02 -24.30
CA CYS A 130 -5.84 -6.12 -25.25
C CYS A 130 -4.94 -7.34 -25.00
N ARG A 131 -5.01 -7.93 -23.81
CA ARG A 131 -4.21 -9.10 -23.42
C ARG A 131 -5.09 -10.17 -22.73
N PRO A 132 -6.02 -10.81 -23.46
CA PRO A 132 -6.92 -11.81 -22.88
C PRO A 132 -6.18 -13.09 -22.42
N ALA A 133 -5.04 -13.42 -23.04
CA ALA A 133 -4.25 -14.61 -22.72
C ALA A 133 -3.68 -14.62 -21.29
N GLY A 134 -3.70 -13.50 -20.57
CA GLY A 134 -3.25 -13.41 -19.19
C GLY A 134 -4.38 -13.45 -18.16
N ILE A 135 -5.63 -13.68 -18.55
CA ILE A 135 -6.75 -13.85 -17.63
C ILE A 135 -6.89 -15.35 -17.38
N SER A 136 -6.61 -15.80 -16.15
CA SER A 136 -6.99 -17.15 -15.73
C SER A 136 -8.52 -17.25 -15.80
N LYS A 137 -9.03 -18.13 -16.66
CA LYS A 137 -10.46 -18.47 -16.72
C LYS A 137 -10.93 -19.11 -15.41
#